data_AF-A0A840P746-F1
#
_entry.id   AF-A0A840P746-F1
#
_cell.length_a   1.000
_cell.length_b   1.000
_cell.length_c   1.000
_cell.angle_alpha   90.00
_cell.angle_beta   90.00
_cell.angle_gamma   90.00
#
_symmetry.space_group_name_H-M   'P 1'
#
loop_
_entity.id
_entity.type
_entity.pdbx_description
1 polymer ?
#
loop_
_entity_poly.entity_id
_entity_poly.type
_entity_poly.pdbx_seq_one_letter_code
_entity_poly.pdbx_strand_id
1 'polypeptide(L)'
;MHKKDGRRIAAVAVAAVAMITGGTAMTLSERGVSERGMSERGVSERGAGPQASEDRRPRTPAGGGQTAEAVRKILAAANLAVPHGWRPADIREERHDEVPVTVVRYERDGRRSLGGEHVSAVVADDGTLLGYTRLVADTPPARLSEERARQAALGWLRSYVPEYAQGLRVQWVDRHDERVRTPDGRERVVSGMKVKAHHTSGRYAWVIVDGGGRIVTYERDVRWDGAAGRRGTEMWLHDSWIAAREGTGPQPGAPYAVA
;
A
#
# COMPACT_ATOMS: atom_id res chain seq x y z
N MET A 1 33.88 80.98 1.02
CA MET A 1 32.77 80.39 0.23
C MET A 1 33.32 79.26 -0.63
N HIS A 2 33.32 78.04 -0.09
CA HIS A 2 33.85 76.85 -0.77
C HIS A 2 32.79 76.20 -1.67
N LYS A 3 33.27 75.78 -2.84
CA LYS A 3 32.54 75.13 -3.94
C LYS A 3 32.09 73.71 -3.55
N LYS A 4 31.01 73.30 -4.20
CA LYS A 4 30.34 72.00 -4.22
C LYS A 4 31.26 70.83 -4.60
N ASP A 5 31.19 69.74 -3.84
CA ASP A 5 31.46 68.35 -4.27
C ASP A 5 30.13 67.59 -4.15
N GLY A 6 29.64 66.87 -5.16
CA GLY A 6 30.05 65.51 -5.58
C GLY A 6 28.98 64.53 -5.05
N ARG A 7 28.37 63.58 -5.77
CA ARG A 7 28.84 62.72 -6.86
C ARG A 7 27.63 62.17 -7.65
N ARG A 8 27.84 61.93 -8.95
CA ARG A 8 27.09 60.98 -9.78
C ARG A 8 27.83 59.63 -9.81
N ILE A 9 27.04 58.56 -9.72
CA ILE A 9 27.10 57.24 -10.40
C ILE A 9 28.49 56.61 -10.67
N ALA A 10 28.69 55.39 -10.14
CA ALA A 10 29.40 54.34 -10.86
C ALA A 10 28.93 52.96 -10.40
N ALA A 11 28.51 52.15 -11.37
CA ALA A 11 28.26 50.73 -11.24
C ALA A 11 29.59 49.98 -10.97
N VAL A 12 29.53 48.92 -10.17
CA VAL A 12 30.61 47.93 -10.07
C VAL A 12 30.01 46.57 -10.38
N ALA A 13 30.44 46.03 -11.52
CA ALA A 13 30.28 44.63 -11.86
C ALA A 13 31.27 43.80 -11.02
N VAL A 14 30.81 42.68 -10.48
CA VAL A 14 31.68 41.59 -10.02
C VAL A 14 31.15 40.30 -10.63
N ALA A 15 31.99 39.66 -11.41
CA ALA A 15 31.74 38.36 -12.01
C ALA A 15 32.52 37.26 -11.28
N ALA A 16 31.85 36.10 -11.19
CA ALA A 16 32.33 34.72 -11.06
C ALA A 16 33.11 34.30 -9.79
N VAL A 17 32.63 33.23 -9.13
CA VAL A 17 33.11 31.84 -9.33
C VAL A 17 31.98 30.87 -8.95
N ALA A 18 31.73 29.88 -9.81
CA ALA A 18 30.80 28.78 -9.59
C ALA A 18 31.42 27.73 -8.67
N MET A 19 30.67 27.27 -7.67
CA MET A 19 30.93 26.02 -6.96
C MET A 19 29.68 25.15 -7.09
N ILE A 20 29.78 24.21 -8.03
CA ILE A 20 28.83 23.11 -8.22
C ILE A 20 28.99 22.17 -7.03
N THR A 21 28.03 22.15 -6.12
CA THR A 21 27.78 20.98 -5.27
C THR A 21 26.39 20.47 -5.60
N GLY A 22 26.36 19.58 -6.60
CA GLY A 22 25.18 18.83 -7.00
C GLY A 22 24.80 17.84 -5.91
N GLY A 23 23.93 18.27 -5.00
CA GLY A 23 23.08 17.38 -4.21
C GLY A 23 21.76 17.24 -4.95
N THR A 24 21.72 16.40 -5.98
CA THR A 24 20.47 16.08 -6.69
C THR A 24 19.56 15.34 -5.71
N ALA A 25 18.60 16.06 -5.12
CA ALA A 25 17.43 15.43 -4.53
C ALA A 25 16.68 14.74 -5.67
N MET A 26 16.93 13.44 -5.86
CA MET A 26 16.17 12.62 -6.80
C MET A 26 14.74 12.52 -6.29
N THR A 27 13.90 13.40 -6.81
CA THR A 27 12.45 13.26 -6.78
C THR A 27 12.08 12.17 -7.79
N LEU A 28 12.15 10.90 -7.36
CA LEU A 28 11.53 9.80 -8.10
C LEU A 28 10.02 9.99 -8.04
N SER A 29 9.51 10.65 -9.07
CA SER A 29 8.10 10.97 -9.25
C SER A 29 7.33 9.73 -9.67
N GLU A 30 6.82 8.97 -8.70
CA GLU A 30 5.74 7.99 -8.93
C GLU A 30 4.46 8.63 -9.48
N ARG A 31 4.31 9.98 -9.43
CA ARG A 31 3.19 10.70 -10.08
C ARG A 31 3.11 10.44 -11.59
N GLY A 32 4.18 9.94 -12.22
CA GLY A 32 4.27 9.68 -13.65
C GLY A 32 4.06 8.22 -14.06
N VAL A 33 4.07 7.26 -13.11
CA VAL A 33 3.66 5.89 -13.41
C VAL A 33 2.15 5.85 -13.28
N SER A 34 1.48 6.29 -14.34
CA SER A 34 0.06 6.00 -14.54
C SER A 34 -0.11 4.48 -14.47
N GLU A 35 -0.70 3.99 -13.37
CA GLU A 35 -1.18 2.61 -13.21
C GLU A 35 -2.34 2.27 -14.19
N ARG A 36 -2.68 3.18 -15.14
CA ARG A 36 -3.56 2.89 -16.27
C ARG A 36 -2.80 2.09 -17.32
N GLY A 37 -3.00 0.78 -17.28
CA GLY A 37 -2.93 -0.04 -18.48
C GLY A 37 -1.90 -1.15 -18.44
N MET A 38 -2.18 -2.23 -17.71
CA MET A 38 -1.82 -3.57 -18.18
C MET A 38 -3.05 -4.47 -18.04
N SER A 39 -3.76 -4.63 -19.16
CA SER A 39 -4.76 -5.68 -19.38
C SER A 39 -4.03 -6.90 -19.90
N GLU A 40 -4.07 -8.01 -19.18
CA GLU A 40 -3.51 -9.27 -19.67
C GLU A 40 -4.50 -9.90 -20.66
N ARG A 41 -4.07 -10.06 -21.92
CA ARG A 41 -4.74 -10.93 -22.89
C ARG A 41 -4.24 -12.35 -22.66
N GLY A 42 -5.18 -13.28 -22.53
CA GLY A 42 -4.90 -14.69 -22.35
C GLY A 42 -4.27 -15.35 -23.59
N VAL A 43 -3.46 -16.37 -23.32
CA VAL A 43 -3.15 -17.42 -24.29
C VAL A 43 -3.45 -18.76 -23.63
N SER A 44 -4.24 -19.55 -24.34
CA SER A 44 -4.67 -20.90 -23.96
C SER A 44 -3.64 -21.90 -24.44
N GLU A 45 -3.25 -22.86 -23.60
CA GLU A 45 -2.86 -24.18 -24.07
C GLU A 45 -3.47 -25.27 -23.19
N ARG A 46 -3.93 -26.32 -23.86
CA ARG A 46 -4.56 -27.54 -23.34
C ARG A 46 -3.50 -28.64 -23.26
N GLY A 47 -3.59 -29.51 -22.24
CA GLY A 47 -3.15 -30.90 -22.37
C GLY A 47 -2.78 -31.64 -21.08
N ALA A 48 -3.68 -32.54 -20.64
CA ALA A 48 -3.51 -33.82 -19.89
C ALA A 48 -2.61 -33.84 -18.63
N GLY A 49 -2.98 -34.39 -17.47
CA GLY A 49 -3.88 -35.48 -17.06
C GLY A 49 -3.22 -36.17 -15.82
N PRO A 50 -3.96 -36.74 -14.87
CA PRO A 50 -3.62 -36.62 -13.44
C PRO A 50 -2.97 -37.87 -12.82
N GLN A 51 -2.23 -37.67 -11.72
CA GLN A 51 -2.04 -38.68 -10.69
C GLN A 51 -2.32 -38.07 -9.31
N ALA A 52 -3.33 -38.65 -8.65
CA ALA A 52 -3.71 -38.36 -7.28
C ALA A 52 -2.77 -39.08 -6.31
N SER A 53 -2.30 -38.37 -5.28
CA SER A 53 -2.08 -38.99 -3.97
C SER A 53 -2.06 -37.93 -2.86
N GLU A 54 -2.99 -38.15 -1.93
CA GLU A 54 -2.97 -37.80 -0.50
C GLU A 54 -3.28 -36.36 -0.06
N ASP A 55 -4.56 -36.24 0.31
CA ASP A 55 -5.21 -35.26 1.18
C ASP A 55 -4.44 -35.07 2.52
N ARG A 56 -3.34 -34.29 2.48
CA ARG A 56 -2.83 -33.60 3.67
C ARG A 56 -3.62 -32.30 3.83
N ARG A 57 -4.79 -32.38 4.46
CA ARG A 57 -5.40 -31.18 5.04
C ARG A 57 -4.43 -30.61 6.07
N PRO A 58 -3.91 -29.38 5.92
CA PRO A 58 -3.26 -28.74 7.04
C PRO A 58 -4.32 -28.58 8.13
N ARG A 59 -4.12 -29.30 9.25
CA ARG A 59 -4.87 -29.03 10.47
C ARG A 59 -4.56 -27.59 10.84
N THR A 60 -5.56 -26.71 10.79
CA THR A 60 -5.46 -25.38 11.37
C THR A 60 -5.03 -25.56 12.82
N PRO A 61 -3.88 -25.02 13.25
CA PRO A 61 -3.49 -25.09 14.66
C PRO A 61 -4.61 -24.47 15.50
N ALA A 62 -4.89 -25.04 16.67
CA ALA A 62 -5.89 -24.50 17.60
C ALA A 62 -5.66 -23.01 17.97
N GLY A 63 -4.47 -22.47 17.70
CA GLY A 63 -4.12 -21.05 17.84
C GLY A 63 -4.63 -20.13 16.73
N GLY A 64 -4.88 -20.62 15.50
CA GLY A 64 -5.27 -19.77 14.37
C GLY A 64 -6.60 -19.02 14.59
N GLY A 65 -7.57 -19.66 15.26
CA GLY A 65 -8.83 -19.02 15.61
C GLY A 65 -8.65 -17.83 16.56
N GLN A 66 -7.78 -17.96 17.56
CA GLN A 66 -7.50 -16.90 18.54
C GLN A 66 -6.72 -15.75 17.91
N THR A 67 -5.72 -16.05 17.07
CA THR A 67 -4.95 -15.06 16.32
C THR A 67 -5.85 -14.21 15.42
N ALA A 68 -6.74 -14.84 14.64
CA ALA A 68 -7.67 -14.11 13.79
C ALA A 68 -8.66 -13.25 14.59
N GLU A 69 -9.13 -13.73 15.75
CA GLU A 69 -9.99 -12.93 16.62
C GLU A 69 -9.26 -11.70 17.20
N ALA A 70 -8.00 -11.86 17.63
CA ALA A 70 -7.17 -10.76 18.09
C ALA A 70 -6.97 -9.70 16.99
N VAL A 71 -6.67 -10.12 15.77
CA VAL A 71 -6.55 -9.22 14.61
C VAL A 71 -7.88 -8.51 14.31
N ARG A 72 -9.03 -9.20 14.42
CA ARG A 72 -10.34 -8.53 14.27
C ARG A 72 -10.59 -7.46 15.32
N LYS A 73 -10.15 -7.67 16.57
CA LYS A 73 -10.25 -6.65 17.64
C LYS A 73 -9.40 -5.42 17.31
N ILE A 74 -8.19 -5.62 16.78
CA ILE A 74 -7.32 -4.52 16.32
C ILE A 74 -7.97 -3.74 15.17
N LEU A 75 -8.52 -4.45 14.17
CA LEU A 75 -9.26 -3.80 13.07
C LEU A 75 -10.46 -3.01 13.59
N ALA A 76 -11.26 -3.59 14.50
CA ALA A 76 -12.41 -2.92 15.08
C ALA A 76 -12.02 -1.66 15.88
N ALA A 77 -10.92 -1.71 16.64
CA ALA A 77 -10.37 -0.55 17.33
C ALA A 77 -9.92 0.56 16.36
N ALA A 78 -9.52 0.20 15.14
CA ALA A 78 -9.21 1.12 14.06
C ALA A 78 -10.43 1.56 13.24
N ASN A 79 -11.66 1.18 13.64
CA ASN A 79 -12.89 1.35 12.86
C ASN A 79 -12.79 0.76 11.43
N LEU A 80 -12.06 -0.35 11.29
CA LEU A 80 -11.94 -1.15 10.08
C LEU A 80 -12.74 -2.44 10.25
N ALA A 81 -13.32 -2.95 9.17
CA ALA A 81 -14.27 -4.05 9.24
C ALA A 81 -13.95 -5.14 8.22
N VAL A 82 -13.96 -6.38 8.71
CA VAL A 82 -14.11 -7.56 7.86
C VAL A 82 -15.61 -7.75 7.62
N PRO A 83 -16.07 -7.93 6.36
CA PRO A 83 -17.48 -8.12 6.07
C PRO A 83 -18.09 -9.30 6.84
N HIS A 84 -19.37 -9.19 7.18
CA HIS A 84 -20.09 -10.25 7.89
C HIS A 84 -20.04 -11.57 7.11
N GLY A 85 -19.85 -12.68 7.83
CA GLY A 85 -19.81 -14.03 7.28
C GLY A 85 -18.47 -14.44 6.67
N TRP A 86 -17.53 -13.51 6.49
CA TRP A 86 -16.19 -13.82 5.98
C TRP A 86 -15.34 -14.46 7.07
N ARG A 87 -14.57 -15.48 6.67
CA ARG A 87 -13.79 -16.34 7.57
C ARG A 87 -12.29 -16.20 7.31
N PRO A 88 -11.43 -16.44 8.30
CA PRO A 88 -9.99 -16.54 8.06
C PRO A 88 -9.74 -17.62 7.01
N ALA A 89 -9.04 -17.23 5.94
CA ALA A 89 -8.67 -18.09 4.83
C ALA A 89 -7.19 -18.48 4.89
N ASP A 90 -6.37 -17.62 5.51
CA ASP A 90 -4.96 -17.84 5.71
C ASP A 90 -4.45 -17.02 6.90
N ILE A 91 -3.53 -17.59 7.67
CA ILE A 91 -2.84 -16.96 8.79
C ILE A 91 -1.38 -17.37 8.71
N ARG A 92 -0.48 -16.40 8.68
CA ARG A 92 0.96 -16.64 8.57
C ARG A 92 1.73 -15.70 9.46
N GLU A 93 2.83 -16.20 10.01
CA GLU A 93 3.85 -15.39 10.67
C GLU A 93 4.94 -15.07 9.66
N GLU A 94 5.22 -13.79 9.48
CA GLU A 94 6.08 -13.27 8.43
C GLU A 94 6.93 -12.12 9.00
N ARG A 95 7.61 -11.40 8.10
CA ARG A 95 8.32 -10.16 8.42
C ARG A 95 7.82 -9.02 7.56
N HIS A 96 7.80 -7.83 8.13
CA HIS A 96 7.61 -6.56 7.42
C HIS A 96 8.83 -5.70 7.75
N ASP A 97 9.83 -5.72 6.86
CA ASP A 97 11.20 -5.31 7.13
C ASP A 97 11.81 -6.23 8.21
N GLU A 98 12.41 -5.69 9.27
CA GLU A 98 12.98 -6.50 10.36
C GLU A 98 11.94 -6.85 11.45
N VAL A 99 10.69 -6.38 11.30
CA VAL A 99 9.62 -6.53 12.29
C VAL A 99 8.86 -7.83 12.06
N PRO A 100 8.76 -8.73 13.06
CA PRO A 100 7.85 -9.87 13.01
C PRO A 100 6.40 -9.42 12.90
N VAL A 101 5.63 -10.08 12.04
CA VAL A 101 4.22 -9.75 11.79
C VAL A 101 3.36 -10.99 11.64
N THR A 102 2.14 -10.90 12.13
CA THR A 102 1.06 -11.78 11.76
C THR A 102 0.30 -11.19 10.56
N VAL A 103 0.17 -11.96 9.49
CA VAL A 103 -0.69 -11.62 8.34
C VAL A 103 -1.92 -12.51 8.38
N VAL A 104 -3.10 -11.90 8.37
CA VAL A 104 -4.38 -12.62 8.31
C VAL A 104 -5.14 -12.20 7.07
N ARG A 105 -5.54 -13.19 6.27
CA ARG A 105 -6.45 -13.03 5.13
C ARG A 105 -7.83 -13.58 5.48
N TYR A 106 -8.86 -12.86 5.10
CA TYR A 106 -10.26 -13.24 5.21
C TYR A 106 -10.88 -13.32 3.82
N GLU A 107 -11.64 -14.38 3.58
CA GLU A 107 -12.43 -14.57 2.35
C GLU A 107 -13.82 -15.12 2.70
N ARG A 108 -14.74 -15.07 1.72
CA ARG A 108 -16.14 -15.51 1.90
C ARG A 108 -16.25 -16.97 2.33
N ASP A 109 -15.48 -17.86 1.70
CA ASP A 109 -15.53 -19.31 1.93
C ASP A 109 -14.42 -19.82 2.86
N GLY A 110 -13.54 -18.93 3.35
CA GLY A 110 -12.40 -19.28 4.18
C GLY A 110 -11.34 -20.10 3.45
N ARG A 111 -11.28 -20.04 2.11
CA ARG A 111 -10.20 -20.64 1.32
C ARG A 111 -9.41 -19.54 0.64
N ARG A 112 -8.09 -19.64 0.72
CA ARG A 112 -7.21 -18.66 0.12
C ARG A 112 -7.24 -18.73 -1.40
N SER A 113 -7.56 -17.62 -2.05
CA SER A 113 -7.55 -17.42 -3.49
C SER A 113 -6.91 -16.08 -3.86
N LEU A 114 -5.73 -16.10 -4.49
CA LEU A 114 -5.07 -14.90 -4.98
C LEU A 114 -5.80 -14.29 -6.19
N GLY A 115 -5.86 -12.97 -6.23
CA GLY A 115 -6.61 -12.17 -7.22
C GLY A 115 -8.12 -12.14 -6.97
N GLY A 116 -8.62 -12.75 -5.89
CA GLY A 116 -10.03 -12.75 -5.51
C GLY A 116 -10.43 -11.62 -4.57
N GLU A 117 -11.73 -11.50 -4.29
CA GLU A 117 -12.22 -10.62 -3.22
C GLU A 117 -11.66 -11.07 -1.86
N HIS A 118 -11.04 -10.16 -1.12
CA HIS A 118 -10.44 -10.49 0.16
C HIS A 118 -10.33 -9.28 1.10
N VAL A 119 -10.15 -9.56 2.39
CA VAL A 119 -9.67 -8.59 3.38
C VAL A 119 -8.38 -9.14 3.95
N SER A 120 -7.31 -8.35 3.96
CA SER A 120 -6.05 -8.76 4.59
C SER A 120 -5.62 -7.71 5.61
N ALA A 121 -4.97 -8.16 6.68
CA ALA A 121 -4.37 -7.31 7.69
C ALA A 121 -2.95 -7.80 8.01
N VAL A 122 -2.05 -6.85 8.27
CA VAL A 122 -0.67 -7.08 8.71
C VAL A 122 -0.52 -6.40 10.06
N VAL A 123 -0.21 -7.18 11.10
CA VAL A 123 -0.15 -6.72 12.48
C VAL A 123 1.21 -7.11 13.06
N ALA A 124 1.93 -6.16 13.64
CA ALA A 124 3.16 -6.44 14.36
C ALA A 124 2.88 -7.10 15.73
N ASP A 125 3.88 -7.78 16.30
CA ASP A 125 3.76 -8.47 17.60
C ASP A 125 3.32 -7.55 18.75
N ASP A 126 3.60 -6.24 18.66
CA ASP A 126 3.17 -5.24 19.65
C ASP A 126 1.72 -4.77 19.48
N GLY A 127 0.99 -5.35 18.51
CA GLY A 127 -0.38 -5.01 18.17
C GLY A 127 -0.52 -3.85 17.18
N THR A 128 0.58 -3.27 16.68
CA THR A 128 0.53 -2.20 15.67
C THR A 128 -0.03 -2.73 14.35
N LEU A 129 -1.10 -2.09 13.85
CA LEU A 129 -1.60 -2.33 12.50
C LEU A 129 -0.66 -1.69 11.47
N LEU A 130 0.09 -2.51 10.74
CA LEU A 130 1.01 -2.07 9.69
C LEU A 130 0.34 -2.00 8.32
N GLY A 131 -0.68 -2.82 8.10
CA GLY A 131 -1.35 -2.93 6.81
C GLY A 131 -2.78 -3.42 6.93
N TYR A 132 -3.66 -2.90 6.08
CA TYR A 132 -5.02 -3.37 5.88
C TYR A 132 -5.43 -3.17 4.42
N THR A 133 -6.11 -4.14 3.81
CA THR A 133 -6.81 -3.94 2.54
C THR A 133 -8.16 -4.63 2.55
N ARG A 134 -9.19 -3.99 1.97
CA ARG A 134 -10.53 -4.54 1.71
C ARG A 134 -10.81 -4.44 0.22
N LEU A 135 -10.47 -5.50 -0.50
CA LEU A 135 -10.75 -5.60 -1.94
C LEU A 135 -12.04 -6.39 -2.14
N VAL A 136 -13.16 -5.66 -2.20
CA VAL A 136 -14.50 -6.23 -2.39
C VAL A 136 -15.20 -5.48 -3.52
N ALA A 137 -15.82 -6.21 -4.44
CA ALA A 137 -16.39 -5.68 -5.67
C ALA A 137 -17.54 -4.68 -5.46
N ASP A 138 -18.16 -4.67 -4.28
CA ASP A 138 -19.22 -3.73 -3.90
C ASP A 138 -18.69 -2.37 -3.42
N THR A 139 -17.38 -2.14 -3.48
CA THR A 139 -16.75 -0.89 -3.06
C THR A 139 -17.23 0.28 -3.94
N PRO A 140 -17.76 1.37 -3.35
CA PRO A 140 -18.15 2.55 -4.09
C PRO A 140 -16.98 3.12 -4.90
N PRO A 141 -17.18 3.46 -6.19
CA PRO A 141 -16.09 3.92 -7.05
C PRO A 141 -15.47 5.23 -6.56
N ALA A 142 -14.19 5.45 -6.85
CA ALA A 142 -13.46 6.68 -6.51
C ALA A 142 -14.13 7.92 -7.11
N ARG A 143 -14.87 8.66 -6.28
CA ARG A 143 -15.57 9.90 -6.65
C ARG A 143 -15.26 11.07 -5.72
N LEU A 144 -14.45 10.86 -4.69
CA LEU A 144 -14.04 11.91 -3.78
C LEU A 144 -13.07 12.86 -4.49
N SER A 145 -13.18 14.15 -4.19
CA SER A 145 -12.11 15.10 -4.52
C SER A 145 -10.86 14.79 -3.71
N GLU A 146 -9.69 15.22 -4.19
CA GLU A 146 -8.43 15.07 -3.47
C GLU A 146 -8.50 15.62 -2.04
N GLU A 147 -9.14 16.79 -1.86
CA GLU A 147 -9.29 17.40 -0.54
C GLU A 147 -10.17 16.55 0.39
N ARG A 148 -11.26 15.97 -0.12
CA ARG A 148 -12.13 15.11 0.69
C ARG A 148 -11.46 13.80 1.05
N ALA A 149 -10.73 13.19 0.11
CA ALA A 149 -9.91 12.01 0.37
C ALA A 149 -8.84 12.30 1.43
N ARG A 150 -8.12 13.44 1.30
CA ARG A 150 -7.12 13.89 2.27
C ARG A 150 -7.71 14.09 3.66
N GLN A 151 -8.87 14.76 3.75
CA GLN A 151 -9.56 14.98 5.02
C GLN A 151 -10.00 13.66 5.67
N ALA A 152 -10.58 12.75 4.90
CA ALA A 152 -11.00 11.43 5.38
C ALA A 152 -9.80 10.60 5.89
N ALA A 153 -8.75 10.48 5.08
CA ALA A 153 -7.55 9.71 5.41
C ALA A 153 -6.84 10.24 6.66
N LEU A 154 -6.54 11.55 6.70
CA LEU A 154 -5.83 12.15 7.83
C LEU A 154 -6.72 12.26 9.07
N GLY A 155 -8.03 12.46 8.89
CA GLY A 155 -9.00 12.44 9.97
C GLY A 155 -9.04 11.07 10.66
N TRP A 156 -9.12 10.00 9.88
CA TRP A 156 -9.05 8.63 10.39
C TRP A 156 -7.73 8.35 11.11
N LEU A 157 -6.58 8.68 10.50
CA LEU A 157 -5.26 8.48 11.12
C LEU A 157 -5.12 9.22 12.45
N ARG A 158 -5.58 10.49 12.53
CA ARG A 158 -5.54 11.26 13.79
C ARG A 158 -6.45 10.68 14.86
N SER A 159 -7.54 10.03 14.48
CA SER A 159 -8.45 9.40 15.44
C SER A 159 -7.94 8.05 15.96
N TYR A 160 -7.23 7.30 15.10
CA TYR A 160 -6.77 5.95 15.41
C TYR A 160 -5.35 5.92 16.02
N VAL A 161 -4.42 6.67 15.42
CA VAL A 161 -2.98 6.66 15.77
C VAL A 161 -2.42 8.09 15.77
N PRO A 162 -2.86 8.97 16.69
CA PRO A 162 -2.56 10.40 16.65
C PRO A 162 -1.06 10.72 16.66
N GLU A 163 -0.26 9.98 17.43
CA GLU A 163 1.19 10.18 17.52
C GLU A 163 1.87 9.91 16.17
N TYR A 164 1.48 8.83 15.48
CA TYR A 164 1.99 8.54 14.14
C TYR A 164 1.55 9.60 13.13
N ALA A 165 0.28 10.03 13.22
CA ALA A 165 -0.28 11.00 12.30
C ALA A 165 0.45 12.35 12.33
N GLN A 166 1.05 12.74 13.46
CA GLN A 166 1.81 13.99 13.60
C GLN A 166 3.08 14.02 12.73
N GLY A 167 3.68 12.87 12.45
CA GLY A 167 4.88 12.79 11.62
C GLY A 167 4.60 12.78 10.12
N LEU A 168 3.34 12.77 9.69
CA LEU A 168 2.98 12.60 8.28
C LEU A 168 2.93 13.92 7.52
N ARG A 169 3.57 13.92 6.35
CA ARG A 169 3.44 14.95 5.33
C ARG A 169 2.93 14.34 4.02
N VAL A 170 1.73 14.74 3.60
CA VAL A 170 1.14 14.30 2.32
C VAL A 170 2.03 14.75 1.16
N GLN A 171 2.32 13.81 0.26
CA GLN A 171 3.09 14.06 -0.96
C GLN A 171 2.16 14.29 -2.15
N TRP A 172 1.13 13.47 -2.29
CA TRP A 172 0.15 13.56 -3.37
C TRP A 172 -1.11 12.79 -3.01
N VAL A 173 -2.18 13.11 -3.76
CA VAL A 173 -3.44 12.38 -3.74
C VAL A 173 -3.79 12.05 -5.18
N ASP A 174 -4.06 10.79 -5.48
CA ASP A 174 -4.44 10.35 -6.83
C ASP A 174 -5.40 9.15 -6.77
N ARG A 175 -6.09 8.86 -7.87
CA ARG A 175 -6.90 7.66 -8.00
C ARG A 175 -6.02 6.42 -7.99
N HIS A 176 -6.45 5.40 -7.25
CA HIS A 176 -5.86 4.07 -7.21
C HIS A 176 -6.94 3.03 -7.55
N ASP A 177 -6.60 2.09 -8.42
CA ASP A 177 -7.49 1.03 -8.88
C ASP A 177 -6.84 -0.33 -8.64
N GLU A 178 -7.57 -1.25 -8.01
CA GLU A 178 -7.21 -2.66 -7.88
C GLU A 178 -8.20 -3.52 -8.65
N ARG A 179 -7.78 -4.70 -9.10
CA ARG A 179 -8.66 -5.66 -9.78
C ARG A 179 -8.86 -6.89 -8.93
N VAL A 180 -10.11 -7.32 -8.82
CA VAL A 180 -10.50 -8.58 -8.17
C VAL A 180 -11.38 -9.42 -9.07
N ARG A 181 -11.22 -10.74 -8.98
CA ARG A 181 -12.14 -11.71 -9.54
C ARG A 181 -13.22 -12.03 -8.52
N THR A 182 -14.47 -11.87 -8.93
CA THR A 182 -15.64 -12.22 -8.13
C THR A 182 -15.97 -13.72 -8.25
N PRO A 183 -16.82 -14.28 -7.35
CA PRO A 183 -17.15 -15.70 -7.39
C PRO A 183 -17.80 -16.20 -8.69
N ASP A 184 -18.42 -15.31 -9.46
CA ASP A 184 -18.98 -15.62 -10.79
C ASP A 184 -17.92 -15.61 -11.92
N GLY A 185 -16.65 -15.43 -11.57
CA GLY A 185 -15.52 -15.38 -12.48
C GLY A 185 -15.26 -14.00 -13.13
N ARG A 186 -16.09 -12.98 -12.86
CA ARG A 186 -15.94 -11.66 -13.49
C ARG A 186 -14.90 -10.82 -12.78
N GLU A 187 -14.14 -10.07 -13.57
CA GLU A 187 -13.26 -9.03 -13.07
C GLU A 187 -14.06 -7.77 -12.66
N ARG A 188 -13.65 -7.19 -11.54
CA ARG A 188 -14.20 -5.96 -10.98
C ARG A 188 -13.06 -5.06 -10.53
N VAL A 189 -13.26 -3.76 -10.69
CA VAL A 189 -12.33 -2.73 -10.24
C VAL A 189 -12.77 -2.23 -8.88
N VAL A 190 -11.87 -2.28 -7.91
CA VAL A 190 -12.00 -1.63 -6.61
C VAL A 190 -11.20 -0.34 -6.68
N SER A 191 -11.89 0.79 -6.66
CA SER A 191 -11.28 2.11 -6.82
C SER A 191 -11.32 2.93 -5.54
N GLY A 192 -10.30 3.73 -5.30
CA GLY A 192 -10.32 4.78 -4.28
C GLY A 192 -9.35 5.93 -4.60
N MET A 193 -9.29 6.91 -3.71
CA MET A 193 -8.31 7.99 -3.74
C MET A 193 -7.19 7.68 -2.75
N LYS A 194 -5.97 7.47 -3.25
CA LYS A 194 -4.77 7.20 -2.47
C LYS A 194 -4.14 8.50 -2.01
N VAL A 195 -4.07 8.68 -0.70
CA VAL A 195 -3.36 9.77 -0.03
C VAL A 195 -2.01 9.22 0.39
N LYS A 196 -0.95 9.49 -0.39
CA LYS A 196 0.41 9.05 -0.06
C LYS A 196 1.11 10.11 0.79
N ALA A 197 1.74 9.68 1.86
CA ALA A 197 2.47 10.53 2.79
C ALA A 197 3.86 9.98 3.09
N HIS A 198 4.76 10.89 3.41
CA HIS A 198 6.07 10.59 3.97
C HIS A 198 6.04 10.88 5.47
N HIS A 199 6.61 10.00 6.27
CA HIS A 199 6.72 10.15 7.71
C HIS A 199 8.09 10.71 8.11
N THR A 200 8.20 11.43 9.22
CA THR A 200 9.48 11.98 9.73
C THR A 200 10.54 10.92 10.02
N SER A 201 10.14 9.65 10.18
CA SER A 201 11.05 8.50 10.30
C SER A 201 11.75 8.10 8.98
N GLY A 202 11.45 8.76 7.86
CA GLY A 202 11.96 8.39 6.54
C GLY A 202 11.17 7.27 5.86
N ARG A 203 10.11 6.77 6.50
CA ARG A 203 9.22 5.73 5.96
C ARG A 203 8.01 6.35 5.27
N TYR A 204 7.34 5.57 4.43
CA TYR A 204 6.13 5.97 3.73
C TYR A 204 4.89 5.35 4.36
N ALA A 205 3.77 6.06 4.23
CA ALA A 205 2.44 5.56 4.53
C ALA A 205 1.47 5.99 3.44
N TRP A 206 0.39 5.23 3.26
CA TRP A 206 -0.72 5.66 2.43
C TRP A 206 -2.04 5.13 2.94
N VAL A 207 -3.09 5.85 2.59
CA VAL A 207 -4.48 5.48 2.82
C VAL A 207 -5.23 5.62 1.52
N ILE A 208 -6.00 4.60 1.14
CA ILE A 208 -6.91 4.63 -0.01
C ILE A 208 -8.34 4.76 0.53
N VAL A 209 -9.07 5.78 0.07
CA VAL A 209 -10.43 6.07 0.50
C VAL A 209 -11.42 5.84 -0.64
N ASP A 210 -12.49 5.06 -0.43
CA ASP A 210 -13.53 4.81 -1.43
C ASP A 210 -14.42 6.04 -1.70
N GLY A 211 -15.34 5.93 -2.66
CA GLY A 211 -16.31 6.98 -2.96
C GLY A 211 -17.27 7.35 -1.81
N GLY A 212 -17.39 6.49 -0.80
CA GLY A 212 -18.20 6.69 0.40
C GLY A 212 -17.42 7.21 1.61
N GLY A 213 -16.12 7.50 1.47
CA GLY A 213 -15.27 7.97 2.57
C GLY A 213 -14.72 6.86 3.46
N ARG A 214 -14.86 5.58 3.10
CA ARG A 214 -14.35 4.44 3.88
C ARG A 214 -12.91 4.13 3.50
N ILE A 215 -12.16 3.62 4.47
CA ILE A 215 -10.79 3.14 4.26
C ILE A 215 -10.84 1.81 3.51
N VAL A 216 -10.28 1.78 2.30
CA VAL A 216 -10.10 0.58 1.47
C VAL A 216 -8.77 -0.06 1.79
N THR A 217 -7.70 0.73 1.82
CA THR A 217 -6.35 0.24 2.06
C THR A 217 -5.62 1.21 2.98
N TYR A 218 -4.83 0.68 3.90
CA TYR A 218 -3.89 1.41 4.73
C TYR A 218 -2.56 0.64 4.75
N GLU A 219 -1.46 1.35 4.56
CA GLU A 219 -0.12 0.81 4.80
C GLU A 219 0.74 1.88 5.48
N ARG A 220 1.56 1.46 6.45
CA ARG A 220 2.53 2.32 7.15
C ARG A 220 3.91 1.66 7.22
N ASP A 221 4.88 2.48 7.58
CA ASP A 221 6.26 2.06 7.84
C ASP A 221 6.95 1.37 6.65
N VAL A 222 6.55 1.76 5.44
CA VAL A 222 7.10 1.23 4.19
C VAL A 222 8.44 1.88 3.86
N ARG A 223 9.46 1.05 3.67
CA ARG A 223 10.81 1.46 3.22
C ARG A 223 10.91 1.36 1.71
N TRP A 224 11.65 2.30 1.12
CA TRP A 224 12.04 2.25 -0.29
C TRP A 224 13.47 1.75 -0.44
N ASP A 225 13.70 0.87 -1.41
CA ASP A 225 15.05 0.53 -1.87
C ASP A 225 15.37 1.39 -3.09
N GLY A 226 16.03 2.52 -2.84
CA GLY A 226 16.38 3.48 -3.89
C GLY A 226 17.38 2.94 -4.90
N ALA A 227 18.25 2.01 -4.51
CA ALA A 227 19.25 1.44 -5.40
C ALA A 227 18.62 0.46 -6.39
N ALA A 228 17.65 -0.34 -5.94
CA ALA A 228 16.91 -1.28 -6.78
C ALA A 228 15.63 -0.69 -7.40
N GLY A 229 15.30 0.57 -7.10
CA GLY A 229 14.11 1.25 -7.63
C GLY A 229 12.78 0.58 -7.25
N ARG A 230 12.73 -0.10 -6.09
CA ARG A 230 11.60 -0.93 -5.67
C ARG A 230 11.21 -0.66 -4.23
N ARG A 231 10.06 -1.18 -3.82
CA ARG A 231 9.69 -1.24 -2.42
C ARG A 231 10.66 -2.18 -1.68
N GLY A 232 11.25 -1.69 -0.59
CA GLY A 232 12.19 -2.45 0.23
C GLY A 232 11.52 -3.31 1.31
N THR A 233 10.23 -3.08 1.55
CA THR A 233 9.40 -3.81 2.52
C THR A 233 8.46 -4.77 1.81
N GLU A 234 8.19 -5.92 2.43
CA GLU A 234 7.28 -6.95 1.96
C GLU A 234 5.88 -6.41 1.67
N MET A 235 5.20 -7.04 0.71
CA MET A 235 3.93 -6.57 0.16
C MET A 235 2.82 -7.57 0.41
N TRP A 236 2.58 -7.90 1.68
CA TRP A 236 1.58 -8.89 2.13
C TRP A 236 0.12 -8.57 1.78
N LEU A 237 -0.15 -7.37 1.26
CA LEU A 237 -1.46 -6.96 0.77
C LEU A 237 -1.58 -7.03 -0.76
N HIS A 238 -0.53 -7.49 -1.46
CA HIS A 238 -0.42 -7.45 -2.92
C HIS A 238 -0.30 -8.87 -3.46
N ASP A 239 -1.41 -9.41 -3.98
CA ASP A 239 -1.51 -10.82 -4.37
C ASP A 239 -0.48 -11.22 -5.45
N SER A 240 -0.08 -10.31 -6.36
CA SER A 240 0.96 -10.57 -7.37
C SER A 240 2.35 -10.74 -6.75
N TRP A 241 2.71 -9.91 -5.77
CA TRP A 241 3.97 -10.03 -5.03
C TRP A 241 3.98 -11.32 -4.21
N ILE A 242 2.86 -11.68 -3.57
CA ILE A 242 2.76 -12.91 -2.80
C ILE A 242 2.89 -14.13 -3.72
N ALA A 243 2.22 -14.12 -4.88
CA ALA A 243 2.33 -15.20 -5.86
C ALA A 243 3.78 -15.39 -6.34
N ALA A 244 4.49 -14.29 -6.62
CA ALA A 244 5.90 -14.33 -7.01
C ALA A 244 6.80 -14.89 -5.90
N ARG A 245 6.62 -14.42 -4.66
CA ARG A 245 7.36 -14.93 -3.50
C ARG A 245 7.13 -16.43 -3.28
N GLU A 246 5.91 -16.90 -3.48
CA GLU A 246 5.52 -18.30 -3.30
C GLU A 246 5.88 -19.18 -4.52
N GLY A 247 6.43 -18.60 -5.60
CA GLY A 247 6.76 -19.33 -6.84
C GLY A 247 5.53 -19.79 -7.62
N THR A 248 4.36 -19.19 -7.37
CA THR A 248 3.08 -19.53 -8.02
C THR A 248 2.64 -18.51 -9.07
N GLY A 249 3.38 -17.41 -9.23
CA GLY A 249 3.15 -16.38 -10.24
C GLY A 249 4.45 -15.78 -10.77
N PRO A 250 4.38 -14.97 -11.84
CA PRO A 250 5.55 -14.34 -12.43
C PRO A 250 6.16 -13.29 -11.50
N GLN A 251 7.47 -13.05 -11.60
CA GLN A 251 8.14 -11.96 -10.92
C GLN A 251 7.63 -10.60 -11.47
N PRO A 252 7.00 -9.75 -10.64
CA PRO A 252 6.59 -8.43 -11.08
C PRO A 252 7.81 -7.51 -11.28
N GLY A 253 7.67 -6.53 -12.17
CA GLY A 253 8.66 -5.48 -12.34
C GLY A 253 8.71 -4.52 -11.15
N ALA A 254 9.73 -3.66 -11.12
CA ALA A 254 9.76 -2.52 -10.20
C ALA A 254 8.48 -1.66 -10.38
N PRO A 255 7.88 -1.16 -9.28
CA PRO A 255 8.40 -1.17 -7.92
C PRO A 255 8.03 -2.40 -7.07
N TYR A 256 7.34 -3.37 -7.67
CA TYR A 256 6.73 -4.52 -7.00
C TYR A 256 7.62 -5.76 -6.96
N ALA A 257 8.84 -5.70 -7.51
CA ALA A 257 9.75 -6.84 -7.53
C ALA A 257 10.02 -7.39 -6.12
N VAL A 258 9.92 -8.71 -5.95
CA VAL A 258 10.40 -9.42 -4.75
C VAL A 258 11.91 -9.17 -4.61
N ALA A 259 12.35 -8.89 -3.38
CA ALA A 259 13.73 -8.56 -3.04
C ALA A 259 14.65 -9.78 -3.03
#